data_AF-A0A366DWK5-F1
#
_entry.id   AF-A0A366DWK5-F1
#
_cell.length_a   1.000
_cell.length_b   1.000
_cell.length_c   1.000
_cell.angle_alpha   90.00
_cell.angle_beta   90.00
_cell.angle_gamma   90.00
#
_symmetry.space_group_name_H-M   'P 1'
#
loop_
_entity.id
_entity.type
_entity.pdbx_description
1 polymer ?
#
loop_
_entity_poly.entity_id
_entity_poly.type
_entity_poly.pdbx_seq_one_letter_code
_entity_poly.pdbx_strand_id
1 'polypeptide(L)' 'MTTQDVIAQLRQDITAARDAGDDEAVRRLRGELDIALHAAGVDPDQLPLEGTGTAPQPPDAVEDGTA' A
#
# COMPACT_ATOMS: atom_id res chain seq x y z
N MET A 1 13.92 12.12 -3.55
CA MET A 1 13.15 10.98 -3.01
C MET A 1 11.74 11.45 -2.74
N THR A 2 10.73 10.67 -3.12
CA THR A 2 9.32 10.99 -2.89
C THR A 2 8.84 10.36 -1.57
N THR A 3 7.72 10.81 -1.03
CA THR A 3 7.12 10.21 0.18
C THR A 3 6.79 8.72 -0.02
N GLN A 4 6.44 8.32 -1.24
CA GLN A 4 6.22 6.93 -1.62
C GLN A 4 7.49 6.07 -1.50
N ASP A 5 8.64 6.63 -1.88
CA ASP A 5 9.95 5.98 -1.77
C ASP A 5 10.32 5.72 -0.31
N VAL A 6 10.06 6.71 0.57
CA VAL A 6 10.27 6.60 2.02
C VAL A 6 9.38 5.52 2.64
N ILE A 7 8.09 5.47 2.25
CA ILE A 7 7.16 4.44 2.72
C ILE A 7 7.62 3.04 2.29
N ALA A 8 8.08 2.89 1.04
CA ALA A 8 8.60 1.61 0.54
C ALA A 8 9.83 1.15 1.33
N GLN A 9 10.77 2.06 1.60
CA GLN A 9 11.96 1.79 2.40
C GLN A 9 11.60 1.35 3.83
N LEU A 10 10.72 2.09 4.51
CA LEU A 10 10.31 1.77 5.88
C LEU A 10 9.66 0.38 5.97
N ARG A 11 8.85 -0.02 4.97
CA ARG A 11 8.26 -1.37 4.92
C ARG A 11 9.31 -2.46 4.75
N GLN A 12 10.34 -2.19 3.95
CA GLN A 12 11.47 -3.11 3.78
C GLN A 12 12.25 -3.26 5.09
N ASP A 13 12.55 -2.16 5.76
CA ASP A 13 13.30 -2.15 7.02
C ASP A 13 12.55 -2.87 8.14
N ILE A 14 11.22 -2.70 8.22
CA ILE A 14 10.36 -3.44 9.16
C ILE A 14 10.48 -4.95 8.92
N THR A 15 10.51 -5.38 7.66
CA THR A 15 10.62 -6.79 7.32
C THR A 15 11.98 -7.33 7.74
N ALA A 16 13.06 -6.60 7.43
CA ALA A 16 14.42 -6.98 7.83
C ALA A 16 14.59 -7.04 9.36
N ALA A 17 14.06 -6.05 10.10
CA ALA A 17 14.10 -6.04 11.55
C ALA A 17 13.32 -7.22 12.16
N ARG A 18 12.18 -7.57 11.57
CA ARG A 18 11.37 -8.71 11.99
C ARG A 18 12.06 -10.05 11.71
N ASP A 19 12.71 -10.19 10.56
CA ASP A 19 13.50 -11.38 10.21
C ASP A 19 14.74 -11.53 11.13
N ALA A 20 15.28 -10.41 11.62
CA ALA A 20 16.34 -10.39 12.62
C ALA A 20 15.85 -10.62 14.07
N GLY A 21 14.54 -10.61 14.32
CA GLY A 21 13.96 -10.71 15.67
C GLY A 21 14.10 -9.44 16.52
N ASP A 22 14.28 -8.28 15.91
CA ASP A 22 14.45 -7.00 16.60
C ASP A 22 13.09 -6.29 16.78
N ASP A 23 12.36 -6.68 17.83
CA ASP A 23 11.04 -6.14 18.17
C ASP A 23 11.05 -4.65 18.55
N GLU A 24 12.18 -4.11 19.01
CA GLU A 24 12.33 -2.68 19.29
C GLU A 24 12.39 -1.89 17.99
N ALA A 25 13.26 -2.31 17.06
CA ALA A 25 13.38 -1.70 15.75
C ALA A 25 12.06 -1.79 14.97
N VAL A 26 11.36 -2.93 15.00
CA VAL A 26 10.04 -3.08 14.37
C VAL A 26 9.03 -2.07 14.92
N ARG A 27 8.96 -1.89 16.24
CA ARG A 27 8.02 -0.94 16.85
C ARG A 27 8.35 0.50 16.47
N ARG A 28 9.62 0.86 16.47
CA ARG A 28 10.06 2.20 16.06
C ARG A 28 9.73 2.48 14.60
N LEU A 29 10.12 1.59 13.69
CA LEU A 29 9.92 1.76 12.25
C LEU A 29 8.43 1.80 11.88
N ARG A 30 7.57 1.09 12.62
CA ARG A 30 6.11 1.19 12.47
C ARG A 30 5.58 2.58 12.82
N GLY A 31 6.11 3.22 13.87
CA GLY A 31 5.75 4.61 14.20
C GLY A 31 6.20 5.61 13.13
N GLU A 32 7.40 5.40 12.57
CA GLU A 32 7.89 6.22 11.46
C GLU A 32 7.05 6.05 10.18
N LEU A 33 6.60 4.82 9.90
CA LEU A 33 5.71 4.52 8.78
C LEU A 33 4.34 5.20 8.94
N ASP A 34 3.77 5.18 10.14
CA ASP A 34 2.50 5.86 10.46
C ASP A 34 2.59 7.38 10.18
N ILE A 35 3.66 8.02 10.64
CA ILE A 35 3.92 9.44 10.37
C ILE A 35 4.08 9.69 8.87
N ALA A 36 4.80 8.82 8.15
CA ALA A 36 5.01 8.95 6.71
C ALA A 36 3.69 8.81 5.91
N LEU A 37 2.79 7.91 6.34
CA LEU A 37 1.47 7.73 5.75
C LEU A 37 0.58 8.97 5.99
N HIS A 38 0.57 9.49 7.21
CA HIS A 38 -0.15 10.72 7.53
C HIS A 38 0.40 11.92 6.73
N ALA A 39 1.73 12.03 6.60
CA ALA A 39 2.37 13.09 5.82
C ALA A 39 2.08 12.98 4.31
N ALA A 40 1.84 11.77 3.81
CA ALA A 40 1.40 11.54 2.43
C ALA A 40 -0.08 11.92 2.20
N GLY A 41 -0.82 12.31 3.25
CA GLY A 41 -2.27 12.51 3.17
C GLY A 41 -3.02 11.20 2.93
N VAL A 42 -2.41 10.06 3.26
CA VAL A 42 -3.04 8.76 3.22
C VAL A 42 -3.64 8.53 4.60
N ASP A 43 -4.94 8.76 4.73
CA ASP A 43 -5.68 8.29 5.90
C ASP A 43 -5.58 6.76 5.95
N PRO A 44 -5.06 6.16 7.03
CA PRO A 44 -5.00 4.70 7.16
C PRO A 44 -6.40 4.07 7.19
N ASP A 45 -7.44 4.86 7.47
CA ASP A 45 -8.87 4.49 7.42
C ASP A 45 -9.45 4.51 5.99
N GLN A 46 -8.80 5.22 5.07
CA GLN A 46 -9.15 5.27 3.64
C GLN A 46 -8.41 4.21 2.81
N LEU A 47 -7.46 3.49 3.42
CA LEU A 47 -6.89 2.30 2.79
C LEU A 47 -7.94 1.20 2.82
N PRO A 48 -8.49 0.77 1.66
CA PRO A 48 -9.52 -0.25 1.65
C PRO A 48 -8.97 -1.53 2.30
N LEU A 49 -9.58 -1.96 3.41
CA LEU A 49 -9.43 -3.32 3.91
C LEU A 49 -10.00 -4.26 2.85
N GLU A 50 -9.15 -4.74 1.95
CA GLU A 50 -9.44 -5.74 0.93
C GLU A 50 -10.53 -5.35 -0.10
N GLY A 51 -10.12 -5.30 -1.37
CA GLY A 51 -10.95 -5.83 -2.44
C GLY A 51 -12.21 -5.07 -2.85
N THR A 52 -12.05 -3.87 -3.42
CA THR A 52 -12.91 -3.49 -4.55
C THR A 52 -12.03 -3.22 -5.76
N GLY A 53 -11.68 -4.29 -6.46
CA GLY A 53 -11.16 -4.20 -7.81
C GLY A 53 -12.24 -3.62 -8.72
N THR A 54 -12.34 -2.30 -8.79
CA THR A 54 -12.78 -1.65 -10.03
C THR A 54 -11.57 -1.63 -10.95
N ALA A 55 -11.27 -2.80 -11.52
CA ALA A 55 -10.61 -2.79 -12.81
C ALA A 55 -11.58 -2.08 -13.77
N PRO A 56 -11.13 -1.14 -14.61
CA PRO A 56 -11.97 -0.64 -15.69
C PRO A 56 -12.42 -1.84 -16.51
N GLN A 57 -13.73 -2.14 -16.50
CA GLN A 57 -14.28 -3.12 -17.42
C GLN A 57 -13.97 -2.63 -18.84
N PRO A 58 -13.36 -3.44 -19.72
CA PRO A 58 -13.23 -3.06 -21.11
C PRO A 58 -14.65 -2.80 -21.66
N PRO A 59 -14.82 -1.81 -22.55
CA PRO A 59 -16.13 -1.56 -23.15
C PRO A 59 -16.59 -2.86 -23.81
N ASP A 60 -17.82 -3.27 -23.51
CA ASP A 60 -18.54 -4.34 -24.21
C ASP A 60 -18.28 -4.18 -25.72
N ALA A 61 -17.48 -5.09 -26.26
CA ALA A 61 -17.44 -5.30 -27.69
C ALA A 61 -18.81 -5.85 -28.04
N VAL A 62 -19.69 -4.99 -28.52
CA VAL A 62 -20.91 -5.35 -29.21
C VAL A 62 -20.51 -6.15 -30.46
N GLU A 63 -20.36 -7.46 -30.29
CA GLU A 63 -20.31 -8.43 -31.38
C GLU A 63 -21.73 -8.53 -31.94
N ASP A 64 -22.11 -7.53 -32.75
CA ASP A 64 -23.29 -7.59 -33.60
C ASP A 64 -22.99 -8.57 -34.74
N GLY A 65 -23.41 -9.81 -34.52
CA GLY A 65 -23.35 -10.86 -35.50
C GLY A 65 -24.44 -11.89 -35.21
N THR A 66 -25.66 -11.65 -35.71
CA THR A 66 -26.58 -12.69 -36.25
C THR A 66 -27.91 -12.10 -36.72
N ALA A 67 -28.11 -12.05 -38.04
CA ALA A 67 -29.26 -12.61 -38.78
C ALA A 67 -29.24 -12.15 -40.25
#